data_AF-A0A2A4Q9R3-F1
#
_entry.id   AF-A0A2A4Q9R3-F1
#
_cell.length_a   1.000
_cell.length_b   1.000
_cell.length_c   1.000
_cell.angle_alpha   90.00
_cell.angle_beta   90.00
_cell.angle_gamma   90.00
#
_symmetry.space_group_name_H-M   'P 1'
#
loop_
_entity.id
_entity.type
_entity.pdbx_description
1 polymer ?
#
loop_
_entity_poly.entity_id
_entity_poly.type
_entity_poly.pdbx_seq_one_letter_code
_entity_poly.pdbx_strand_id
1 'polypeptide(L)'
;MQNRAPQDAVRLNMDKAIAYLGGDVAIKKLTYIDQDVQASLDPQMLKETVGDIVLARKDIGTSYHIAVVVDDAHQGITHVTRGRDLQSATPLHRLLQALLDLPTPQYHHHRLIRDAAGKRLAKRDDARAIRAYRDMGKTLADIRAMVGLA
;
A
#
# COMPACT_ATOMS: atom_id res chain seq x y z
N MET A 1 9.67 -19.83 14.48
CA MET A 1 9.87 -18.86 15.59
C MET A 1 10.94 -19.27 16.59
N GLN A 2 11.56 -20.45 16.50
CA GLN A 2 12.40 -21.03 17.56
C GLN A 2 13.74 -20.30 17.83
N ASN A 3 14.23 -19.42 16.95
CA ASN A 3 15.53 -18.73 17.09
C ASN A 3 15.41 -17.19 17.18
N ARG A 4 14.23 -16.65 17.50
CA ARG A 4 14.01 -15.19 17.53
C ARG A 4 14.48 -14.60 18.87
N ALA A 5 15.40 -13.64 18.85
CA ALA A 5 15.70 -12.84 20.03
C ALA A 5 14.62 -11.77 20.27
N PRO A 6 14.41 -11.31 21.51
CA PRO A 6 13.37 -10.31 21.83
C PRO A 6 13.45 -9.01 21.03
N GLN A 7 14.65 -8.63 20.56
CA GLN A 7 14.88 -7.43 19.76
C GLN A 7 14.69 -7.60 18.25
N ASP A 8 14.48 -8.83 17.75
CA ASP A 8 14.47 -9.09 16.31
C ASP A 8 13.14 -8.69 15.65
N ALA A 9 13.24 -8.05 14.49
CA ALA A 9 12.11 -7.80 13.61
C ALA A 9 11.66 -9.12 12.94
N VAL A 10 10.35 -9.31 12.83
CA VAL A 10 9.80 -10.40 12.02
C VAL A 10 9.77 -9.95 10.58
N ARG A 11 10.38 -10.73 9.69
CA ARG A 11 10.40 -10.48 8.25
C ARG A 11 9.73 -11.62 7.48
N LEU A 12 9.07 -11.27 6.39
CA LEU A 12 8.63 -12.25 5.40
C LEU A 12 9.86 -12.64 4.58
N ASN A 13 10.19 -13.92 4.54
CA ASN A 13 11.19 -14.41 3.60
C ASN A 13 10.54 -14.60 2.23
N MET A 14 10.98 -13.83 1.24
CA MET A 14 10.30 -13.76 -0.07
C MET A 14 10.40 -15.08 -0.85
N ASP A 15 11.57 -15.72 -0.86
CA ASP A 15 11.74 -16.99 -1.57
C ASP A 15 10.86 -18.10 -0.98
N LYS A 16 10.78 -18.20 0.35
CA LYS A 16 9.89 -19.16 1.02
C LYS A 16 8.42 -18.85 0.78
N ALA A 17 8.05 -17.57 0.74
CA ALA A 17 6.68 -17.16 0.43
C ALA A 17 6.27 -17.58 -0.99
N ILE A 18 7.15 -17.33 -1.96
CA ILE A 18 6.94 -17.72 -3.36
C ILE A 18 6.87 -19.24 -3.49
N ALA A 19 7.80 -19.97 -2.87
CA ALA A 19 7.80 -21.43 -2.86
C ALA A 19 6.52 -22.00 -2.22
N TYR A 20 6.07 -21.43 -1.11
CA TYR A 20 4.84 -21.84 -0.41
C TYR A 20 3.60 -21.71 -1.31
N LEU A 21 3.53 -20.67 -2.14
CA LEU A 21 2.43 -20.44 -3.08
C LEU A 21 2.54 -21.27 -4.38
N GLY A 22 3.53 -22.17 -4.50
CA GLY A 22 3.71 -23.02 -5.67
C GLY A 22 4.74 -22.50 -6.69
N GLY A 23 5.59 -21.56 -6.29
CA GLY A 23 6.71 -21.05 -7.08
C GLY A 23 6.32 -19.98 -8.11
N ASP A 24 7.31 -19.57 -8.90
CA ASP A 24 7.23 -18.43 -9.82
C ASP A 24 6.05 -18.54 -10.82
N VAL A 25 5.73 -19.74 -11.29
CA VAL A 25 4.60 -19.98 -12.20
C VAL A 25 3.26 -19.71 -11.53
N ALA A 26 3.10 -20.08 -10.25
CA ALA A 26 1.88 -19.82 -9.50
C ALA A 26 1.74 -18.34 -9.16
N ILE A 27 2.85 -17.67 -8.80
CA ILE A 27 2.86 -16.23 -8.55
C ILE A 27 2.40 -15.43 -9.76
N LYS A 28 2.85 -15.77 -10.98
CA LYS A 28 2.42 -15.10 -12.21
C LYS A 28 0.91 -15.22 -12.49
N LYS A 29 0.23 -16.19 -11.87
CA LYS A 29 -1.23 -16.37 -11.97
C LYS A 29 -2.00 -15.52 -10.94
N LEU A 30 -1.33 -14.99 -9.92
CA LEU A 30 -1.95 -14.07 -8.99
C LEU A 30 -2.16 -12.73 -9.69
N THR A 31 -3.41 -12.29 -9.74
CA THR A 31 -3.82 -11.04 -10.37
C THR A 31 -4.51 -10.12 -9.37
N TYR A 32 -4.52 -8.83 -9.70
CA TYR A 32 -5.32 -7.80 -9.05
C TYR A 32 -5.78 -6.78 -10.10
N ILE A 33 -6.82 -6.02 -9.77
CA ILE A 33 -7.36 -4.95 -10.63
C ILE A 33 -6.95 -3.60 -10.03
N ASP A 34 -6.41 -2.72 -10.86
CA ASP A 34 -6.11 -1.33 -10.51
C ASP A 34 -6.60 -0.40 -11.62
N GLN A 35 -7.54 0.49 -11.31
CA GLN A 35 -8.18 1.38 -12.30
C GLN A 35 -8.74 0.61 -13.51
N ASP A 36 -9.47 -0.48 -13.26
CA ASP A 36 -10.05 -1.38 -14.28
C ASP A 36 -9.03 -2.13 -15.14
N VAL A 37 -7.73 -2.00 -14.84
CA VAL A 37 -6.65 -2.74 -15.50
C VAL A 37 -6.25 -3.93 -14.64
N GLN A 38 -6.35 -5.13 -15.20
CA GLN A 38 -5.84 -6.34 -14.55
C GLN A 38 -4.31 -6.42 -14.69
N ALA A 39 -3.62 -6.59 -13.57
CA ALA A 39 -2.18 -6.82 -13.52
C ALA A 39 -1.88 -8.16 -12.86
N SER A 40 -0.78 -8.80 -13.26
CA SER A 40 -0.23 -10.00 -12.61
C SER A 40 1.00 -9.67 -11.78
N LEU A 41 1.32 -10.54 -10.83
CA LEU A 41 2.53 -10.42 -10.02
C LEU A 41 3.76 -10.88 -10.81
N ASP A 42 4.86 -10.14 -10.66
CA ASP A 42 6.17 -10.53 -11.18
C ASP A 42 7.04 -11.11 -10.04
N PRO A 43 7.37 -12.42 -10.08
CA PRO A 43 8.21 -13.05 -9.07
C PRO A 43 9.61 -12.44 -8.97
N GLN A 44 10.20 -11.99 -10.08
CA GLN A 44 11.54 -11.41 -10.09
C GLN A 44 11.53 -10.05 -9.38
N MET A 45 10.57 -9.18 -9.73
CA MET A 45 10.36 -7.91 -9.04
C MET A 45 10.08 -8.10 -7.54
N LEU A 46 9.29 -9.12 -7.15
CA LEU A 46 9.08 -9.43 -5.73
C LEU A 46 10.39 -9.79 -5.01
N LYS A 47 11.26 -10.59 -5.62
CA LYS A 47 12.55 -10.97 -5.04
C LYS A 47 13.54 -9.80 -4.98
N GLU A 48 13.69 -9.09 -6.10
CA GLU A 48 14.77 -8.11 -6.28
C GLU A 48 14.41 -6.70 -5.82
N THR A 49 13.17 -6.27 -6.05
CA THR A 49 12.72 -4.90 -5.73
C THR A 49 12.03 -4.83 -4.37
N VAL A 50 11.15 -5.79 -4.06
CA VAL A 50 10.40 -5.81 -2.79
C VAL A 50 11.24 -6.42 -1.67
N GLY A 51 11.81 -7.61 -1.91
CA GLY A 51 12.66 -8.31 -0.96
C GLY A 51 11.99 -8.70 0.36
N ASP A 52 12.81 -9.03 1.36
CA ASP A 52 12.34 -9.50 2.67
C ASP A 52 11.79 -8.35 3.54
N ILE A 53 10.49 -8.12 3.41
CA ILE A 53 9.78 -7.03 4.11
C ILE A 53 9.58 -7.33 5.60
N VAL A 54 9.57 -6.26 6.40
CA VAL A 54 9.23 -6.35 7.83
C VAL A 54 7.73 -6.54 8.00
N LEU A 55 7.33 -7.58 8.72
CA LEU A 55 5.95 -7.85 9.13
C LEU A 55 5.63 -7.30 10.52
N ALA A 56 6.61 -7.31 11.43
CA ALA A 56 6.46 -6.72 12.75
C ALA A 56 7.79 -6.20 13.26
N ARG A 57 7.78 -5.01 13.88
CA ARG A 57 8.93 -4.45 14.60
C ARG A 57 8.76 -4.70 16.10
N LYS A 58 9.84 -4.49 16.86
CA LYS A 58 9.83 -4.63 18.32
C LYS A 58 8.76 -3.74 18.97
N ASP A 59 8.77 -2.45 18.64
CA ASP A 59 7.94 -1.45 19.33
C ASP A 59 6.54 -1.33 18.72
N ILE A 60 6.38 -1.80 17.49
CA ILE A 60 5.13 -1.78 16.75
C ILE A 60 4.92 -3.20 16.26
N GLY A 61 4.03 -3.94 16.93
CA GLY A 61 3.76 -5.37 16.72
C GLY A 61 3.20 -5.72 15.34
N THR A 62 3.20 -4.78 14.40
CA THR A 62 2.73 -4.93 13.03
C THR A 62 3.44 -3.93 12.12
N SER A 63 3.49 -4.22 10.83
CA SER A 63 3.88 -3.28 9.78
C SER A 63 2.64 -2.80 9.04
N TYR A 64 2.75 -1.67 8.37
CA TYR A 64 1.68 -1.14 7.53
C TYR A 64 1.15 -2.20 6.54
N HIS A 65 2.04 -2.99 5.93
CA HIS A 65 1.66 -3.92 4.87
C HIS A 65 0.79 -5.08 5.37
N ILE A 66 1.10 -5.64 6.54
CA ILE A 66 0.29 -6.73 7.10
C ILE A 66 -0.98 -6.18 7.76
N ALA A 67 -0.89 -5.03 8.44
CA ALA A 67 -2.05 -4.39 9.07
C ALA A 67 -3.14 -4.09 8.03
N VAL A 68 -2.79 -3.37 6.95
CA VAL A 68 -3.79 -2.96 5.95
C VAL A 68 -4.47 -4.15 5.28
N VAL A 69 -3.73 -5.22 4.97
CA VAL A 69 -4.29 -6.42 4.33
C VAL A 69 -5.26 -7.15 5.26
N VAL A 70 -4.91 -7.29 6.54
CA VAL A 70 -5.74 -7.97 7.54
C VAL A 70 -6.98 -7.12 7.87
N ASP A 71 -6.81 -5.82 8.08
CA ASP A 71 -7.89 -4.91 8.44
C ASP A 71 -8.90 -4.76 7.30
N ASP A 72 -8.43 -4.58 6.05
CA ASP A 72 -9.30 -4.50 4.87
C ASP A 72 -10.15 -5.75 4.71
N ALA A 73 -9.54 -6.94 4.86
CA ALA A 73 -10.25 -8.21 4.79
C ALA A 73 -11.25 -8.38 5.95
N HIS A 74 -10.85 -8.03 7.17
CA HIS A 74 -11.70 -8.11 8.35
C HIS A 74 -12.92 -7.18 8.26
N GLN A 75 -12.75 -6.00 7.66
CA GLN A 75 -13.81 -5.01 7.46
C GLN A 75 -14.64 -5.23 6.19
N GLY A 76 -14.28 -6.22 5.36
CA GLY A 76 -14.99 -6.51 4.11
C GLY A 76 -14.81 -5.42 3.04
N ILE A 77 -13.66 -4.75 3.02
CA ILE A 77 -13.36 -3.72 2.03
C ILE A 77 -13.26 -4.35 0.64
N THR A 78 -14.08 -3.85 -0.29
CA THR A 78 -14.12 -4.32 -1.69
C THR A 78 -13.36 -3.42 -2.65
N HIS A 79 -13.20 -2.13 -2.31
CA HIS A 79 -12.54 -1.12 -3.13
C HIS A 79 -11.59 -0.27 -2.29
N VAL A 80 -10.33 -0.19 -2.70
CA VAL A 80 -9.28 0.59 -2.03
C VAL A 80 -8.89 1.77 -2.91
N THR A 81 -9.33 2.97 -2.52
CA THR A 81 -8.94 4.23 -3.17
C THR A 81 -7.80 4.88 -2.40
N ARG A 82 -6.63 5.02 -3.02
CA ARG A 82 -5.44 5.60 -2.38
C ARG A 82 -4.53 6.32 -3.36
N GLY A 83 -3.55 7.08 -2.87
CA GLY A 83 -2.63 7.84 -3.71
C GLY A 83 -1.73 6.94 -4.56
N ARG A 84 -1.39 7.37 -5.77
CA ARG A 84 -0.47 6.66 -6.69
C ARG A 84 0.92 6.40 -6.11
N ASP A 85 1.33 7.12 -5.08
CA ASP A 85 2.56 6.84 -4.33
C ASP A 85 2.56 5.49 -3.61
N LEU A 86 1.38 4.91 -3.36
CA LEU A 86 1.24 3.58 -2.75
C LEU A 86 1.09 2.45 -3.78
N GLN A 87 1.09 2.76 -5.09
CA GLN A 87 0.84 1.77 -6.14
C GLN A 87 1.87 0.63 -6.13
N SER A 88 3.15 0.96 -5.92
CA SER A 88 4.25 -0.03 -5.88
C SER A 88 4.16 -1.02 -4.72
N ALA A 89 3.38 -0.73 -3.67
CA ALA A 89 3.15 -1.66 -2.57
C ALA A 89 2.07 -2.71 -2.88
N THR A 90 1.26 -2.51 -3.93
CA THR A 90 0.11 -3.36 -4.26
C THR A 90 0.50 -4.82 -4.57
N PRO A 91 1.58 -5.11 -5.33
CA PRO A 91 2.00 -6.50 -5.54
C PRO A 91 2.31 -7.24 -4.24
N LEU A 92 2.92 -6.56 -3.27
CA LEU A 92 3.18 -7.11 -1.94
C LEU A 92 1.89 -7.34 -1.15
N HIS A 93 0.94 -6.40 -1.18
CA HIS A 93 -0.37 -6.58 -0.53
C HIS A 93 -1.11 -7.77 -1.15
N ARG A 94 -1.07 -7.92 -2.47
CA ARG A 94 -1.66 -9.06 -3.18
C ARG A 94 -1.01 -10.38 -2.83
N LEU A 95 0.32 -10.41 -2.68
CA LEU A 95 1.05 -11.58 -2.20
C LEU A 95 0.62 -11.99 -0.79
N LEU A 96 0.54 -11.02 0.13
CA LEU A 96 0.08 -11.26 1.51
C LEU A 96 -1.36 -11.78 1.56
N GLN A 97 -2.25 -11.23 0.72
CA GLN A 97 -3.62 -11.73 0.57
C GLN A 97 -3.64 -13.20 0.14
N ALA A 98 -2.80 -13.60 -0.82
CA ALA A 98 -2.69 -15.01 -1.21
C ALA A 98 -2.15 -15.91 -0.09
N LEU A 99 -1.11 -15.46 0.62
CA LEU A 99 -0.48 -16.24 1.71
C LEU A 99 -1.44 -16.51 2.87
N LEU A 100 -2.35 -15.58 3.12
CA LEU A 100 -3.29 -15.61 4.24
C LEU A 100 -4.70 -16.08 3.83
N ASP A 101 -4.89 -16.46 2.57
CA ASP A 101 -6.18 -16.84 2.00
C ASP A 101 -7.27 -15.75 2.20
N LEU A 102 -6.90 -14.50 1.92
CA LEU A 102 -7.76 -13.32 2.09
C LEU A 102 -8.28 -12.81 0.73
N PRO A 103 -9.48 -12.18 0.72
CA PRO A 103 -10.02 -11.56 -0.49
C PRO A 103 -9.10 -10.45 -1.03
N THR A 104 -9.13 -10.28 -2.35
CA THR A 104 -8.42 -9.20 -3.05
C THR A 104 -9.40 -8.08 -3.40
N PRO A 105 -9.25 -6.86 -2.86
CA PRO A 105 -10.08 -5.73 -3.26
C PRO A 105 -9.68 -5.22 -4.65
N GLN A 106 -10.55 -4.42 -5.27
CA GLN A 106 -10.19 -3.62 -6.44
C GLN A 106 -9.48 -2.34 -5.99
N TYR A 107 -8.40 -1.99 -6.67
CA TYR A 107 -7.62 -0.79 -6.34
C TYR A 107 -7.97 0.37 -7.27
N HIS A 108 -7.93 1.58 -6.73
CA HIS A 108 -7.99 2.81 -7.51
C HIS A 108 -6.91 3.78 -7.03
N HIS A 109 -5.80 3.86 -7.77
CA HIS A 109 -4.69 4.76 -7.44
C HIS A 109 -4.85 6.16 -8.04
N HIS A 110 -5.42 7.09 -7.26
CA HIS A 110 -5.67 8.45 -7.73
C HIS A 110 -4.39 9.28 -7.91
N ARG A 111 -4.46 10.32 -8.76
CA ARG A 111 -3.35 11.26 -8.97
C ARG A 111 -2.93 11.95 -7.67
N LEU A 112 -1.65 12.27 -7.56
CA LEU A 112 -1.14 13.10 -6.46
C LEU A 112 -1.42 14.57 -6.73
N ILE A 113 -1.72 15.33 -5.68
CA ILE A 113 -1.92 16.78 -5.76
C ILE A 113 -0.55 17.45 -5.96
N ARG A 114 -0.50 18.39 -6.90
CA ARG A 114 0.70 19.13 -7.28
C ARG A 114 0.42 20.63 -7.17
N ASP A 115 1.47 21.42 -6.95
CA ASP A 115 1.40 22.87 -6.99
C ASP A 115 1.39 23.42 -8.44
N ALA A 116 1.36 24.74 -8.58
CA ALA A 116 1.37 25.43 -9.88
C ALA A 116 2.65 25.18 -10.69
N ALA A 117 3.76 24.79 -10.05
CA ALA A 117 5.01 24.42 -10.71
C ALA A 117 5.08 22.91 -11.03
N GLY A 118 4.01 22.15 -10.75
CA GLY A 118 3.95 20.71 -10.94
C GLY A 118 4.69 19.91 -9.87
N LYS A 119 5.24 20.53 -8.84
CA LYS A 119 5.89 19.84 -7.72
C LYS A 119 4.83 19.18 -6.85
N ARG A 120 5.10 17.93 -6.43
CA ARG A 120 4.19 17.20 -5.53
C ARG A 120 4.08 17.95 -4.21
N LEU A 121 2.85 18.21 -3.77
CA LEU A 121 2.61 18.72 -2.43
C LEU A 121 2.96 17.63 -1.41
N ALA A 122 3.94 17.89 -0.56
CA ALA A 122 4.30 17.01 0.55
C ALA A 122 4.33 17.83 1.85
N LYS A 123 4.05 17.20 2.99
CA LYS A 123 4.10 17.86 4.31
C LYS A 123 5.43 18.58 4.61
N ARG A 124 6.53 18.18 3.95
CA ARG A 124 7.84 18.82 4.09
C ARG A 124 8.00 20.10 3.25
N ASP A 125 7.16 20.29 2.23
CA ASP A 125 7.27 21.35 1.22
C ASP A 125 6.27 22.49 1.45
N ASP A 126 6.09 22.94 2.70
CA ASP A 126 5.21 24.08 3.02
C ASP A 126 3.72 23.84 2.67
N ALA A 127 3.33 22.57 2.43
CA ALA A 127 1.95 22.18 2.21
C ALA A 127 1.17 22.41 3.51
N ARG A 128 0.35 23.48 3.49
CA ARG A 128 -0.47 23.91 4.63
C ARG A 128 -1.36 22.75 5.10
N ALA A 129 -1.25 22.42 6.39
CA ALA A 129 -2.19 21.49 7.01
C ALA A 129 -3.63 22.01 6.84
N ILE A 130 -4.62 21.11 6.83
CA ILE A 130 -6.06 21.49 6.76
C ILE A 130 -6.40 22.56 7.82
N ARG A 131 -5.76 22.50 9.00
CA ARG A 131 -5.89 23.51 10.05
C ARG A 131 -5.50 24.91 9.59
N ALA A 132 -4.36 25.07 8.92
CA ALA A 132 -3.90 26.39 8.47
C ALA A 132 -4.88 27.01 7.47
N TYR A 133 -5.47 26.23 6.58
CA TYR A 133 -6.52 26.74 5.68
C TYR A 133 -7.78 27.16 6.43
N ARG A 134 -8.18 26.40 7.47
CA ARG A 134 -9.29 26.77 8.34
C ARG A 134 -9.03 28.09 9.07
N ASP A 135 -7.83 28.26 9.63
CA ASP A 135 -7.43 29.48 10.35
C ASP A 135 -7.39 30.71 9.42
N MET A 136 -7.20 30.49 8.11
CA MET A 136 -7.29 31.53 7.06
C MET A 136 -8.73 31.78 6.57
N GLY A 137 -9.73 31.15 7.20
CA GLY A 137 -11.14 31.31 6.83
C GLY A 137 -11.55 30.59 5.53
N LYS A 138 -10.76 29.63 5.03
CA LYS A 138 -11.14 28.86 3.83
C LYS A 138 -12.29 27.90 4.13
N THR A 139 -13.27 27.90 3.24
CA THR A 139 -14.43 27.02 3.28
C THR A 139 -14.15 25.68 2.60
N LEU A 140 -15.05 24.70 2.80
CA LEU A 140 -15.01 23.43 2.05
C LEU A 140 -15.05 23.67 0.52
N ALA A 141 -15.88 24.62 0.06
CA ALA A 141 -16.00 24.95 -1.36
C ALA A 141 -14.67 25.49 -1.92
N ASP A 142 -13.99 26.36 -1.17
CA ASP A 142 -12.67 26.86 -1.55
C ASP A 142 -11.66 25.72 -1.73
N ILE A 143 -11.61 24.77 -0.78
CA ILE A 143 -10.67 23.65 -0.84
C ILE A 143 -11.00 22.73 -2.01
N ARG A 144 -12.28 22.41 -2.24
CA ARG A 144 -12.70 21.59 -3.39
C ARG A 144 -12.31 22.24 -4.72
N ALA A 145 -12.54 23.54 -4.88
CA ALA A 145 -12.12 24.29 -6.06
C ALA A 145 -10.59 24.24 -6.24
N MET A 146 -9.81 24.41 -5.17
CA MET A 146 -8.34 24.35 -5.22
C MET A 146 -7.79 23.01 -5.73
N VAL A 147 -8.47 21.89 -5.41
CA VAL A 147 -8.01 20.55 -5.84
C VAL A 147 -8.69 20.05 -7.13
N GLY A 148 -9.55 20.87 -7.75
CA GLY A 148 -10.27 20.54 -8.97
C GLY A 148 -11.43 19.55 -8.76
N LEU A 149 -12.12 19.67 -7.62
CA LEU A 149 -13.32 18.89 -7.26
C LEU A 149 -14.58 19.79 -7.17
N ALA A 150 -14.57 20.91 -7.90
CA ALA A 150 -15.71 21.84 -7.98
C ALA A 150 -16.95 21.13 -8.52
#